data_AF-A0A3F2RE14-F1
#
_entry.id   AF-A0A3F2RE14-F1
#
_cell.length_a   1.000
_cell.length_b   1.000
_cell.length_c   1.000
_cell.angle_alpha   90.00
_cell.angle_beta   90.00
_cell.angle_gamma   90.00
#
_symmetry.space_group_name_H-M   'P 1'
#
loop_
_entity.id
_entity.type
_entity.pdbx_description
1 polymer ?
#
loop_
_entity_poly.entity_id
_entity_poly.type
_entity_poly.pdbx_seq_one_letter_code
_entity_poly.pdbx_strand_id
1 'polypeptide(L)'
;MKLSLAAAAAAAAVAALADVEGHTHHLRVHILMEKANMYEQCEWEDKAVKCNTGMFCVEREQHFGWCLKQSPGEREQCGGAQTSGPWAVACSGSDLKCVLISSQFSQCQKKTNREKLKMPKQVKHKHKDGHEDKVALYGRCKYQDGSKSCAGGLQCIEDNEWSGSCLKKEAELYEQCGGKEWRGPWKASCAKGAHCKMTD
;
A
#
# COMPACT_ATOMS: atom_id res chain seq x y z
N MET A 1 20.32 -84.70 31.14
CA MET A 1 21.13 -83.80 31.99
C MET A 1 21.81 -82.81 31.05
N LYS A 2 21.29 -81.57 30.95
CA LYS A 2 21.71 -80.37 31.68
C LYS A 2 23.07 -79.82 31.21
N LEU A 3 23.02 -78.50 30.91
CA LEU A 3 24.08 -77.49 30.84
C LEU A 3 24.83 -77.37 29.51
N SER A 4 25.21 -76.20 29.02
CA SER A 4 24.73 -74.80 29.11
C SER A 4 25.70 -74.00 28.24
N LEU A 5 25.21 -72.91 27.66
CA LEU A 5 25.89 -71.65 27.30
C LEU A 5 27.44 -71.63 27.28
N ALA A 6 28.03 -71.13 26.19
CA ALA A 6 28.35 -69.70 26.03
C ALA A 6 29.45 -69.44 24.97
N ALA A 7 29.22 -68.37 24.21
CA ALA A 7 30.22 -67.36 23.81
C ALA A 7 31.52 -67.79 23.12
N ALA A 8 31.62 -67.47 21.82
CA ALA A 8 32.64 -66.55 21.29
C ALA A 8 32.56 -66.54 19.76
N ALA A 9 31.80 -65.60 19.21
CA ALA A 9 31.98 -65.13 17.84
C ALA A 9 31.63 -63.64 17.80
N ALA A 10 32.32 -62.87 18.65
CA ALA A 10 32.46 -61.44 18.46
C ALA A 10 33.73 -61.20 17.62
N ALA A 11 33.66 -60.20 16.75
CA ALA A 11 34.73 -59.66 15.91
C ALA A 11 34.94 -60.30 14.52
N ALA A 12 33.88 -60.40 13.71
CA ALA A 12 34.02 -60.34 12.25
C ALA A 12 32.70 -59.96 11.55
N ALA A 13 31.99 -58.94 12.06
CA ALA A 13 30.85 -58.35 11.36
C ALA A 13 30.64 -56.90 11.81
N VAL A 14 31.69 -56.08 11.78
CA VAL A 14 31.58 -54.62 11.91
C VAL A 14 32.15 -54.00 10.64
N ALA A 15 31.51 -54.27 9.50
CA ALA A 15 31.80 -53.59 8.24
C ALA A 15 30.60 -53.58 7.29
N ALA A 16 29.37 -53.70 7.80
CA ALA A 16 28.18 -53.72 6.96
C ALA A 16 27.00 -52.95 7.59
N LEU A 17 27.25 -51.85 8.30
CA LEU A 17 26.21 -50.90 8.70
C LEU A 17 26.86 -49.52 8.89
N ALA A 18 27.06 -48.78 7.80
CA ALA A 18 27.00 -47.31 7.76
C ALA A 18 27.49 -46.78 6.40
N ASP A 19 26.83 -47.18 5.32
CA ASP A 19 26.61 -46.23 4.21
C ASP A 19 25.16 -45.76 4.36
N VAL A 20 24.92 -44.98 5.42
CA VAL A 20 23.89 -43.95 5.33
C VAL A 20 24.64 -42.77 4.75
N GLU A 21 24.86 -42.82 3.42
CA GLU A 21 25.11 -41.60 2.67
C GLU A 21 24.04 -40.63 3.14
N GLY A 22 24.47 -39.54 3.78
CA GLY A 22 23.61 -38.45 4.16
C GLY A 22 23.07 -37.85 2.88
N HIS A 23 22.04 -38.47 2.31
CA HIS A 23 21.17 -37.84 1.36
C HIS A 23 20.56 -36.69 2.15
N THR A 24 21.15 -35.50 2.00
CA THR A 24 20.59 -34.26 2.46
C THR A 24 19.24 -34.14 1.77
N HIS A 25 18.19 -34.65 2.42
CA HIS A 25 16.83 -34.46 1.96
C HIS A 25 16.59 -32.96 2.07
N HIS A 26 16.73 -32.26 0.95
CA HIS A 26 16.34 -30.87 0.86
C HIS A 26 14.82 -30.83 1.04
N LEU A 27 14.39 -30.70 2.29
CA LEU A 27 13.02 -30.42 2.66
C LEU A 27 12.69 -29.04 2.07
N ARG A 28 12.06 -29.02 0.90
CA ARG A 28 11.49 -27.80 0.31
C ARG A 28 10.12 -27.59 0.95
N VAL A 29 10.07 -26.73 1.97
CA VAL A 29 8.80 -26.29 2.55
C VAL A 29 8.10 -25.41 1.51
N HIS A 30 7.04 -25.95 0.91
CA HIS A 30 6.09 -25.16 0.14
C HIS A 30 5.10 -24.53 1.13
N ILE A 31 5.46 -23.39 1.72
CA ILE A 31 4.49 -22.59 2.45
C ILE A 31 3.53 -22.03 1.39
N LEU A 32 2.31 -22.55 1.35
CA LEU A 32 1.20 -21.98 0.59
C LEU A 32 0.80 -20.67 1.27
N MET A 33 1.64 -19.65 1.13
CA MET A 33 1.29 -18.31 1.56
C MET A 33 0.26 -17.78 0.57
N GLU A 34 -0.94 -17.51 1.07
CA GLU A 34 -1.90 -16.71 0.33
C GLU A 34 -1.22 -15.38 -0.03
N LYS A 35 -1.14 -15.10 -1.33
CA LYS A 35 -0.44 -13.92 -1.82
C LYS A 35 -1.37 -12.72 -1.72
N ALA A 36 -0.84 -11.60 -1.23
CA ALA A 36 -1.60 -10.35 -1.18
C ALA A 36 -1.85 -9.79 -2.59
N ASN A 37 -3.10 -9.44 -2.86
CA ASN A 37 -3.54 -8.77 -4.07
C ASN A 37 -3.35 -7.25 -3.98
N MET A 38 -3.74 -6.54 -5.04
CA MET A 38 -3.56 -5.10 -5.14
C MET A 38 -4.22 -4.36 -3.96
N TYR A 39 -3.47 -3.46 -3.32
CA TYR A 39 -3.85 -2.70 -2.12
C TYR A 39 -4.03 -3.51 -0.83
N GLU A 40 -3.79 -4.82 -0.86
CA GLU A 40 -3.71 -5.61 0.37
C GLU A 40 -2.37 -5.37 1.08
N GLN A 41 -2.37 -5.58 2.40
CA GLN A 41 -1.21 -5.36 3.24
C GLN A 41 -0.16 -6.44 3.04
N CYS A 42 1.06 -6.01 2.69
CA CYS A 42 2.19 -6.91 2.43
C CYS A 42 3.24 -6.95 3.54
N GLU A 43 3.20 -6.01 4.48
CA GLU A 43 4.16 -5.90 5.57
C GLU A 43 3.43 -6.03 6.91
N TRP A 44 4.00 -6.78 7.86
CA TRP A 44 3.51 -6.96 9.23
C TRP A 44 4.69 -7.14 10.20
N GLU A 45 4.44 -7.08 11.52
CA GLU A 45 5.46 -7.33 12.54
C GLU A 45 5.89 -8.80 12.60
N ASP A 46 4.93 -9.72 12.45
CA ASP A 46 5.07 -11.13 12.80
C ASP A 46 4.82 -12.10 11.63
N LYS A 47 4.48 -11.57 10.45
CA LYS A 47 4.27 -12.38 9.23
C LYS A 47 4.77 -11.70 7.96
N ALA A 48 5.46 -12.46 7.11
CA ALA A 48 5.83 -12.01 5.77
C ALA A 48 4.69 -12.30 4.81
N VAL A 49 4.12 -11.29 4.12
CA VAL A 49 3.09 -11.52 3.10
C VAL A 49 3.68 -11.20 1.73
N LYS A 50 3.68 -12.19 0.83
CA LYS A 50 4.21 -11.99 -0.52
C LYS A 50 3.12 -11.43 -1.43
N CYS A 51 3.42 -10.36 -2.14
CA CYS A 51 2.52 -9.85 -3.17
C CYS A 51 2.32 -10.86 -4.31
N ASN A 52 1.16 -10.77 -4.95
CA ASN A 52 0.83 -11.61 -6.09
C ASN A 52 1.79 -11.36 -7.27
N THR A 53 1.79 -12.27 -8.24
CA THR A 53 2.69 -12.19 -9.40
C THR A 53 2.50 -10.87 -10.15
N GLY A 54 3.60 -10.19 -10.50
CA GLY A 54 3.57 -8.87 -11.16
C GLY A 54 3.31 -7.69 -10.21
N MET A 55 3.34 -7.93 -8.89
CA MET A 55 3.21 -6.89 -7.87
C MET A 55 4.45 -6.85 -6.95
N PHE A 56 4.62 -5.75 -6.25
CA PHE A 56 5.67 -5.53 -5.27
C PHE A 56 5.11 -4.82 -4.04
N CYS A 57 5.74 -5.06 -2.89
CA CYS A 57 5.36 -4.42 -1.64
C CYS A 57 5.97 -3.02 -1.60
N VAL A 58 5.14 -2.01 -1.37
CA VAL A 58 5.60 -0.66 -1.11
C VAL A 58 5.35 -0.34 0.35
N GLU A 59 6.43 -0.29 1.12
CA GLU A 59 6.41 0.16 2.50
C GLU A 59 5.89 1.60 2.57
N ARG A 60 5.02 1.85 3.53
CA ARG A 60 4.43 3.15 3.81
C ARG A 60 4.83 3.62 5.19
N GLU A 61 4.72 2.71 6.15
CA GLU A 61 5.02 2.91 7.55
C GLU A 61 5.69 1.65 8.09
N GLN A 62 6.23 1.74 9.30
CA GLN A 62 6.83 0.59 9.96
C GLN A 62 5.80 -0.55 10.07
N HIS A 63 6.16 -1.73 9.56
CA HIS A 63 5.28 -2.90 9.55
C HIS A 63 3.98 -2.73 8.75
N PHE A 64 3.96 -1.80 7.80
CA PHE A 64 2.80 -1.56 6.94
C PHE A 64 3.22 -1.15 5.53
N GLY A 65 2.76 -1.93 4.55
CA GLY A 65 2.97 -1.68 3.14
C GLY A 65 1.84 -2.24 2.30
N TRP A 66 1.71 -1.76 1.06
CA TRP A 66 0.69 -2.24 0.11
C TRP A 66 1.30 -2.89 -1.11
N CYS A 67 0.65 -3.95 -1.60
CA CYS A 67 0.98 -4.53 -2.89
C CYS A 67 0.51 -3.62 -4.03
N LEU A 68 1.47 -3.18 -4.85
CA LEU A 68 1.24 -2.38 -6.05
C LEU A 68 1.78 -3.09 -7.28
N LYS A 69 1.22 -2.78 -8.45
CA LYS A 69 1.62 -3.38 -9.72
C LYS A 69 3.01 -2.89 -10.14
N GLN A 70 3.86 -3.81 -10.57
CA GLN A 70 5.17 -3.49 -11.15
C GLN A 70 5.05 -2.81 -12.52
N SER A 71 3.94 -3.05 -13.23
CA SER A 71 3.66 -2.47 -14.55
C SER A 71 2.22 -1.92 -14.59
N PRO A 72 1.97 -0.75 -13.99
CA PRO A 72 0.64 -0.14 -13.93
C PRO A 72 0.14 0.29 -15.33
N GLY A 73 -1.14 0.06 -15.58
CA GLY A 73 -1.88 0.51 -16.77
C GLY A 73 -2.45 1.92 -16.65
N GLU A 74 -3.27 2.32 -17.62
CA GLU A 74 -3.92 3.64 -17.62
C GLU A 74 -4.73 3.85 -16.32
N ARG A 75 -4.57 5.02 -15.68
CA ARG A 75 -5.17 5.39 -14.39
C ARG A 75 -4.74 4.55 -13.20
N GLU A 76 -3.69 3.74 -13.32
CA GLU A 76 -3.14 3.02 -12.17
C GLU A 76 -1.98 3.80 -11.54
N GLN A 77 -1.77 3.58 -10.24
CA GLN A 77 -0.75 4.29 -9.48
C GLN A 77 0.64 3.82 -9.91
N CYS A 78 1.50 4.76 -10.28
CA CYS A 78 2.86 4.51 -10.74
C CYS A 78 3.92 5.13 -9.83
N GLY A 79 3.51 5.94 -8.85
CA GLY A 79 4.41 6.57 -7.91
C GLY A 79 3.68 7.29 -6.79
N GLY A 80 4.44 7.80 -5.83
CA GLY A 80 3.94 8.57 -4.69
C GLY A 80 3.94 10.05 -5.02
N ALA A 81 4.42 10.86 -4.09
CA ALA A 81 4.63 12.30 -4.25
C ALA A 81 5.54 12.70 -5.43
N GLN A 82 6.20 11.72 -6.06
CA GLN A 82 7.12 11.92 -7.17
C GLN A 82 6.85 10.87 -8.26
N THR A 83 7.04 11.29 -9.52
CA THR A 83 6.92 10.43 -10.70
C THR A 83 8.16 9.57 -10.96
N SER A 84 9.24 9.81 -10.21
CA SER A 84 10.52 9.12 -10.26
C SER A 84 11.09 8.90 -8.86
N GLY A 85 10.21 8.65 -7.88
CA GLY A 85 10.57 8.42 -6.49
C GLY A 85 11.08 7.00 -6.22
N PRO A 86 11.41 6.67 -4.96
CA PRO A 86 12.08 5.41 -4.58
C PRO A 86 11.34 4.13 -4.98
N TRP A 87 10.02 4.19 -5.09
CA TRP A 87 9.19 3.06 -5.49
C TRP A 87 8.48 3.29 -6.83
N ALA A 88 8.73 4.41 -7.52
CA ALA A 88 8.03 4.72 -8.76
C ALA A 88 8.39 3.71 -9.87
N VAL A 89 7.40 3.30 -10.64
CA VAL A 89 7.51 2.28 -11.69
C VAL A 89 7.03 2.79 -13.04
N ALA A 90 7.56 2.18 -14.11
CA ALA A 90 7.15 2.51 -15.47
C ALA A 90 5.74 2.00 -15.78
N CYS A 91 4.97 2.82 -16.51
CA CYS A 91 3.67 2.41 -17.03
C CYS A 91 3.83 1.30 -18.09
N SER A 92 2.87 0.38 -18.17
CA SER A 92 2.88 -0.76 -19.09
C SER A 92 2.77 -0.37 -20.58
N GLY A 93 2.16 0.79 -20.87
CA GLY A 93 1.94 1.28 -22.24
C GLY A 93 2.97 2.32 -22.69
N SER A 94 3.42 2.23 -23.94
CA SER A 94 4.33 3.21 -24.54
C SER A 94 3.66 4.57 -24.79
N ASP A 95 2.34 4.63 -24.81
CA ASP A 95 1.51 5.84 -24.88
C ASP A 95 1.20 6.44 -23.50
N LEU A 96 1.56 5.73 -22.41
CA LEU A 96 1.36 6.16 -21.04
C LEU A 96 2.60 6.84 -20.47
N LYS A 97 2.37 7.74 -19.52
CA LYS A 97 3.43 8.38 -18.74
C LYS A 97 2.96 8.51 -17.29
N CYS A 98 3.86 8.22 -16.36
CA CYS A 98 3.63 8.49 -14.95
C CYS A 98 3.62 10.01 -14.73
N VAL A 99 2.50 10.54 -14.25
CA VAL A 99 2.33 11.97 -13.99
C VAL A 99 1.86 12.19 -12.56
N LEU A 100 2.29 13.30 -11.98
CA LEU A 100 1.86 13.71 -10.64
C LEU A 100 0.40 14.15 -10.70
N ILE A 101 -0.47 13.48 -9.94
CA ILE A 101 -1.89 13.82 -9.86
C ILE A 101 -2.15 14.72 -8.66
N SER A 102 -1.47 14.45 -7.55
CA SER A 102 -1.51 15.27 -6.34
C SER A 102 -0.12 15.34 -5.72
N SER A 103 0.04 16.13 -4.67
CA SER A 103 1.29 16.18 -3.89
C SER A 103 1.67 14.83 -3.24
N GLN A 104 0.79 13.83 -3.26
CA GLN A 104 0.94 12.56 -2.53
C GLN A 104 1.00 11.34 -3.46
N PHE A 105 0.47 11.40 -4.68
CA PHE A 105 0.52 10.26 -5.60
C PHE A 105 0.62 10.64 -7.09
N SER A 106 1.20 9.70 -7.84
CA SER A 106 1.39 9.76 -9.27
C SER A 106 0.69 8.59 -9.95
N GLN A 107 0.16 8.83 -11.15
CA GLN A 107 -0.67 7.89 -11.89
C GLN A 107 -0.28 7.84 -13.37
N CYS A 108 -0.45 6.68 -14.00
CA CYS A 108 -0.23 6.52 -15.42
C CYS A 108 -1.35 7.21 -16.22
N GLN A 109 -0.97 8.16 -17.06
CA GLN A 109 -1.90 8.90 -17.92
C GLN A 109 -1.41 8.85 -19.37
N LYS A 110 -2.36 8.92 -20.31
CA LYS A 110 -2.04 9.04 -21.74
C LYS A 110 -1.22 10.30 -21.99
N LYS A 111 -0.19 10.18 -22.82
CA LYS A 111 0.65 11.30 -23.27
C LYS A 111 -0.18 12.42 -23.93
N THR A 112 -1.27 12.07 -24.61
CA THR A 112 -2.20 13.03 -25.24
C THR A 112 -3.05 13.81 -24.24
N ASN A 113 -3.32 13.26 -23.05
CA ASN A 113 -4.06 13.96 -21.99
C ASN A 113 -3.19 15.00 -21.24
N ARG A 114 -1.86 15.03 -21.51
CA ARG A 114 -0.89 15.92 -20.88
C ARG A 114 -1.20 17.41 -21.12
N GLU A 115 -1.89 17.77 -22.21
CA GLU A 115 -2.30 19.16 -22.47
C GLU A 115 -3.42 19.64 -21.53
N LYS A 116 -4.23 18.72 -21.00
CA LYS A 116 -5.30 19.00 -20.03
C LYS A 116 -4.85 18.85 -18.57
N LEU A 117 -3.73 18.15 -18.35
CA LEU A 117 -3.06 17.95 -17.06
C LEU A 117 -1.96 18.99 -16.80
N LYS A 118 -1.94 20.12 -17.52
CA LYS A 118 -1.22 21.30 -17.00
C LYS A 118 -1.77 21.53 -15.60
N MET A 119 -0.92 21.35 -14.59
CA MET A 119 -1.22 21.83 -13.26
C MET A 119 -1.80 23.23 -13.40
N PRO A 120 -2.76 23.65 -12.56
CA PRO A 120 -2.89 25.07 -12.28
C PRO A 120 -1.46 25.54 -12.04
N LYS A 121 -0.95 26.42 -12.90
CA LYS A 121 0.30 27.13 -12.61
C LYS A 121 0.21 27.48 -11.15
N GLN A 122 1.26 27.24 -10.35
CA GLN A 122 1.39 27.86 -9.04
C GLN A 122 0.89 29.28 -9.23
N VAL A 123 -0.33 29.55 -8.75
CA VAL A 123 -0.84 30.89 -8.81
C VAL A 123 0.07 31.52 -7.79
N LYS A 124 1.05 32.28 -8.29
CA LYS A 124 1.75 33.28 -7.50
C LYS A 124 0.64 34.21 -7.05
N HIS A 125 -0.10 33.81 -6.02
CA HIS A 125 -0.90 34.72 -5.25
C HIS A 125 0.14 35.62 -4.63
N LYS A 126 0.28 36.80 -5.27
CA LYS A 126 0.97 37.94 -4.69
C LYS A 126 0.62 37.95 -3.21
N HIS A 127 1.65 38.03 -2.38
CA HIS A 127 1.50 38.49 -1.00
C HIS A 127 0.52 39.64 -0.98
N LYS A 128 -0.66 39.37 -0.44
CA LYS A 128 -1.52 40.37 0.16
C LYS A 128 -1.87 39.80 1.51
N ASP A 129 -1.13 40.35 2.47
CA ASP A 129 -1.43 40.52 3.88
C ASP A 129 -2.70 39.84 4.39
N GLY A 130 -2.48 38.93 5.35
CA GLY A 130 -3.44 38.60 6.39
C GLY A 130 -4.63 37.72 5.97
N HIS A 131 -4.41 36.41 5.78
CA HIS A 131 -5.46 35.42 6.04
C HIS A 131 -4.86 34.02 6.24
N GLU A 132 -5.20 33.39 7.37
CA GLU A 132 -4.77 32.09 7.88
C GLU A 132 -4.42 31.03 6.82
N ASP A 133 -3.28 30.35 6.98
CA ASP A 133 -2.81 29.22 6.17
C ASP A 133 -3.78 28.02 6.29
N LYS A 134 -4.85 28.04 5.50
CA LYS A 134 -5.84 26.96 5.50
C LYS A 134 -5.28 25.69 4.85
N VAL A 135 -5.56 24.55 5.47
CA VAL A 135 -5.01 23.24 5.12
C VAL A 135 -5.73 22.66 3.91
N ALA A 136 -4.97 22.19 2.91
CA ALA A 136 -5.49 21.58 1.70
C ALA A 136 -6.05 20.15 1.94
N LEU A 137 -6.71 19.58 0.92
CA LEU A 137 -7.26 18.22 0.95
C LEU A 137 -6.18 17.19 1.32
N TYR A 138 -6.53 16.25 2.20
CA TYR A 138 -5.65 15.27 2.84
C TYR A 138 -4.56 15.86 3.77
N GLY A 139 -4.50 17.18 3.92
CA GLY A 139 -3.61 17.80 4.89
C GLY A 139 -4.12 17.62 6.32
N ARG A 140 -3.20 17.62 7.28
CA ARG A 140 -3.52 17.50 8.70
C ARG A 140 -4.22 18.76 9.21
N CYS A 141 -5.38 18.59 9.82
CA CYS A 141 -6.19 19.69 10.36
C CYS A 141 -6.19 19.77 11.88
N LYS A 142 -5.78 18.69 12.56
CA LYS A 142 -5.67 18.68 14.02
C LYS A 142 -4.21 18.68 14.43
N TYR A 143 -3.82 19.72 15.14
CA TYR A 143 -2.50 19.91 15.73
C TYR A 143 -2.68 20.21 17.22
N GLN A 144 -1.65 19.95 18.01
CA GLN A 144 -1.67 20.09 19.47
C GLN A 144 -1.92 21.54 19.93
N ASP A 145 -1.65 22.51 19.05
CA ASP A 145 -1.85 23.95 19.23
C ASP A 145 -3.17 24.48 18.64
N GLY A 146 -3.98 23.63 18.00
CA GLY A 146 -5.26 23.99 17.38
C GLY A 146 -5.15 24.96 16.19
N SER A 147 -3.97 25.16 15.62
CA SER A 147 -3.66 26.36 14.83
C SER A 147 -4.08 26.36 13.35
N LYS A 148 -4.62 25.26 12.81
CA LYS A 148 -4.86 25.16 11.35
C LYS A 148 -6.26 24.66 10.99
N SER A 149 -7.01 25.51 10.29
CA SER A 149 -8.34 25.18 9.76
C SER A 149 -8.26 24.66 8.33
N CYS A 150 -9.19 23.78 7.93
CA CYS A 150 -9.25 23.29 6.55
C CYS A 150 -9.66 24.39 5.55
N ALA A 151 -9.16 24.28 4.33
CA ALA A 151 -9.54 25.14 3.21
C ALA A 151 -11.05 25.04 2.90
N GLY A 152 -11.58 26.03 2.17
CA GLY A 152 -12.99 26.05 1.79
C GLY A 152 -13.43 24.77 1.07
N GLY A 153 -14.61 24.26 1.39
CA GLY A 153 -15.13 22.99 0.84
C GLY A 153 -14.62 21.73 1.55
N LEU A 154 -13.73 21.87 2.52
CA LEU A 154 -13.18 20.77 3.31
C LEU A 154 -13.66 20.82 4.77
N GLN A 155 -13.75 19.65 5.39
CA GLN A 155 -14.03 19.44 6.80
C GLN A 155 -12.87 18.70 7.45
N CYS A 156 -12.56 19.05 8.69
CA CYS A 156 -11.59 18.31 9.48
C CYS A 156 -12.26 17.04 10.00
N ILE A 157 -11.74 15.89 9.59
CA ILE A 157 -12.16 14.59 10.12
C ILE A 157 -11.13 14.18 11.13
N GLU A 158 -11.54 14.14 12.38
CA GLU A 158 -10.65 13.74 13.47
C GLU A 158 -10.39 12.24 13.39
N ASP A 159 -9.12 11.89 13.30
CA ASP A 159 -8.67 10.51 13.34
C ASP A 159 -8.48 10.07 14.80
N ASN A 160 -8.07 11.01 15.68
CA ASN A 160 -7.99 10.85 17.14
C ASN A 160 -7.91 12.23 17.84
N GLU A 161 -7.61 12.23 19.14
CA GLU A 161 -7.48 13.45 19.95
C GLU A 161 -6.38 14.40 19.44
N TRP A 162 -5.35 13.89 18.76
CA TRP A 162 -4.17 14.67 18.38
C TRP A 162 -4.00 14.83 16.86
N SER A 163 -4.82 14.17 16.05
CA SER A 163 -4.70 14.14 14.60
C SER A 163 -6.05 14.07 13.91
N GLY A 164 -6.06 14.59 12.69
CA GLY A 164 -7.23 14.64 11.84
C GLY A 164 -6.83 15.14 10.47
N SER A 165 -7.63 14.82 9.48
CA SER A 165 -7.35 15.04 8.08
C SER A 165 -8.44 15.88 7.42
N CYS A 166 -8.06 16.84 6.57
CA CYS A 166 -9.02 17.63 5.80
C CYS A 166 -9.58 16.79 4.65
N LEU A 167 -10.88 16.52 4.70
CA LEU A 167 -11.59 15.76 3.67
C LEU A 167 -12.75 16.57 3.10
N LYS A 168 -13.28 16.17 1.95
CA LYS A 168 -14.35 16.92 1.27
C LYS A 168 -15.64 16.94 2.11
N LYS A 169 -16.34 18.09 2.08
CA LYS A 169 -17.72 18.22 2.58
C LYS A 169 -18.75 17.68 1.59
N GLU A 170 -18.45 17.83 0.30
CA GLU A 170 -19.30 17.40 -0.80
C GLU A 170 -18.44 16.65 -1.83
N ALA A 171 -18.93 15.50 -2.28
CA ALA A 171 -18.32 14.65 -3.30
C ALA A 171 -19.10 14.80 -4.61
N GLU A 172 -18.37 14.94 -5.71
CA GLU A 172 -18.95 14.92 -7.05
C GLU A 172 -19.33 13.49 -7.47
N LEU A 173 -20.04 13.38 -8.61
CA LEU A 173 -20.41 12.08 -9.16
C LEU A 173 -19.15 11.25 -9.43
N TYR A 174 -19.14 9.99 -8.98
CA TYR A 174 -18.01 9.06 -9.05
C TYR A 174 -16.81 9.37 -8.13
N GLU A 175 -16.90 10.37 -7.27
CA GLU A 175 -15.87 10.61 -6.26
C GLU A 175 -16.09 9.77 -5.00
N GLN A 176 -15.00 9.61 -4.24
CA GLN A 176 -15.08 9.01 -2.92
C GLN A 176 -15.91 9.90 -1.99
N CYS A 177 -16.99 9.33 -1.46
CA CYS A 177 -17.93 10.00 -0.57
C CYS A 177 -17.95 9.41 0.84
N GLY A 178 -17.07 8.43 1.13
CA GLY A 178 -16.91 7.78 2.43
C GLY A 178 -15.50 7.20 2.61
N GLY A 179 -15.07 7.07 3.87
CA GLY A 179 -13.68 6.74 4.27
C GLY A 179 -13.39 5.26 4.51
N LYS A 180 -12.43 5.00 5.43
CA LYS A 180 -11.87 3.68 5.80
C LYS A 180 -12.94 2.60 6.06
N GLU A 181 -14.18 3.00 6.37
CA GLU A 181 -15.38 2.18 6.40
C GLU A 181 -16.60 3.01 5.93
N TRP A 182 -17.67 2.37 5.42
CA TRP A 182 -18.93 3.05 5.05
C TRP A 182 -19.60 3.79 6.23
N ARG A 183 -19.34 3.30 7.46
CA ARG A 183 -19.76 3.93 8.73
C ARG A 183 -18.61 4.68 9.42
N GLY A 184 -17.49 4.86 8.73
CA GLY A 184 -16.36 5.60 9.24
C GLY A 184 -16.74 7.06 9.56
N PRO A 185 -15.91 7.76 10.34
CA PRO A 185 -16.20 9.12 10.82
C PRO A 185 -16.32 10.14 9.68
N TRP A 186 -15.80 9.83 8.49
CA TRP A 186 -15.96 10.68 7.32
C TRP A 186 -17.03 10.16 6.36
N LYS A 187 -18.02 11.02 6.12
CA LYS A 187 -18.95 10.93 5.00
C LYS A 187 -19.12 12.30 4.37
N ALA A 188 -18.95 12.37 3.05
CA ALA A 188 -19.25 13.57 2.28
C ALA A 188 -20.72 13.58 1.86
N SER A 189 -21.29 14.76 1.77
CA SER A 189 -22.55 15.00 1.05
C SER A 189 -22.34 14.61 -0.41
N CYS A 190 -23.35 14.05 -1.08
CA CYS A 190 -23.26 13.80 -2.51
C CYS A 190 -23.92 14.94 -3.27
N ALA A 191 -23.41 15.25 -4.46
CA ALA A 191 -24.07 16.14 -5.40
C ALA A 191 -25.57 15.79 -5.54
N LYS A 192 -26.41 16.81 -5.80
CA LYS A 192 -27.87 16.68 -5.78
C LYS A 192 -28.38 15.50 -6.62
N GLY A 193 -29.07 14.55 -5.98
CA GLY A 193 -29.62 13.35 -6.62
C GLY A 193 -28.66 12.16 -6.70
N ALA A 194 -27.40 12.32 -6.28
CA ALA A 194 -26.46 11.22 -6.14
C ALA A 194 -26.53 10.60 -4.74
N HIS A 195 -26.26 9.31 -4.67
CA HIS A 195 -26.16 8.57 -3.42
C HIS A 195 -24.77 8.00 -3.27
N CYS A 196 -24.16 8.25 -2.11
CA CYS A 196 -23.00 7.49 -1.72
C CYS A 196 -23.44 6.04 -1.57
N LYS A 197 -22.76 5.10 -2.21
CA LYS A 197 -23.01 3.67 -2.04
C LYS A 197 -21.70 2.92 -2.08
N MET A 198 -21.65 1.78 -1.39
CA MET A 198 -20.58 0.83 -1.59
C MET A 198 -20.67 0.32 -3.04
N THR A 199 -19.56 0.35 -3.75
CA THR A 199 -19.44 -0.37 -5.02
C THR A 199 -19.24 -1.83 -4.70
N ASP A 200 -20.17 -2.67 -5.16
CA ASP A 200 -20.08 -4.13 -5.09
C ASP A 200 -18.84 -4.66 -5.84
#